data_AF-A0A497RJN1-F1
#
_entry.id   AF-A0A497RJN1-F1
#
_cell.length_a   1.000
_cell.length_b   1.000
_cell.length_c   1.000
_cell.angle_alpha   90.00
_cell.angle_beta   90.00
_cell.angle_gamma   90.00
#
_symmetry.space_group_name_H-M   'P 1'
#
loop_
_entity.id
_entity.type
_entity.pdbx_description
1 polymer ?
#
loop_
_entity_poly.entity_id
_entity_poly.type
_entity_poly.pdbx_seq_one_letter_code
_entity_poly.pdbx_strand_id
1 'polypeptide(L)'
;MKVWLIGAYGIVSTTAMVGAKALEKDLIDKTGLVSELKPFKNISEYVPLKFEFGGHDIRPLPTAYDATLEHWEMNRHFDRCLLDEVGDELRRVRA
;
A
#
# COMPACT_ATOMS: atom_id res chain seq x y z
N MET A 1 -11.28 -1.40 5.69
CA MET A 1 -11.85 -2.39 4.76
C MET A 1 -10.79 -3.41 4.37
N LYS A 2 -11.18 -4.55 3.79
CA LYS A 2 -10.26 -5.58 3.28
C LYS A 2 -10.17 -5.52 1.77
N VAL A 3 -8.97 -5.68 1.22
CA VAL A 3 -8.71 -5.69 -0.23
C VAL A 3 -7.90 -6.92 -0.59
N TRP A 4 -8.38 -7.70 -1.55
CA TRP A 4 -7.69 -8.88 -2.08
C TRP A 4 -7.15 -8.57 -3.48
N LEU A 5 -5.83 -8.65 -3.67
CA LEU A 5 -5.15 -8.26 -4.90
C LEU A 5 -4.65 -9.49 -5.66
N ILE A 6 -4.99 -9.60 -6.94
CA ILE A 6 -4.42 -10.61 -7.85
C ILE A 6 -3.20 -9.97 -8.53
N GLY A 7 -2.03 -10.61 -8.42
CA GLY A 7 -0.75 -9.95 -8.69
C GLY A 7 -0.32 -9.09 -7.50
N ALA A 8 -0.48 -9.62 -6.29
CA ALA A 8 -0.30 -8.90 -5.03
C ALA A 8 1.11 -8.31 -4.84
N TYR A 9 2.12 -8.89 -5.49
CA TYR A 9 3.50 -8.43 -5.41
C TYR A 9 3.86 -7.47 -6.55
N GLY A 10 2.97 -7.20 -7.51
CA GLY A 10 3.21 -6.25 -8.59
C GLY A 10 3.39 -4.81 -8.09
N ILE A 11 4.14 -3.98 -8.83
CA ILE A 11 4.54 -2.64 -8.36
C ILE A 11 3.35 -1.78 -7.94
N VAL A 12 2.28 -1.74 -8.74
CA VAL A 12 1.06 -0.98 -8.39
C VAL A 12 0.46 -1.46 -7.07
N SER A 13 0.37 -2.78 -6.89
CA SER A 13 -0.17 -3.40 -5.68
C SER A 13 0.66 -3.00 -4.46
N THR A 14 1.97 -3.18 -4.52
CA THR A 14 2.87 -2.87 -3.41
C THR A 14 2.95 -1.38 -3.11
N THR A 15 2.95 -0.49 -4.12
CA THR A 15 2.92 0.96 -3.91
C THR A 15 1.60 1.39 -3.27
N ALA A 16 0.47 0.79 -3.64
CA ALA A 16 -0.81 1.03 -2.98
C ALA A 16 -0.80 0.58 -1.51
N MET A 17 -0.16 -0.56 -1.19
CA MET A 17 0.02 -1.01 0.20
C MET A 17 0.87 -0.04 1.00
N VAL A 18 2.02 0.40 0.47
CA VAL A 18 2.90 1.38 1.13
C VAL A 18 2.15 2.69 1.37
N GLY A 19 1.53 3.25 0.33
CA GLY A 19 0.79 4.51 0.43
C GLY A 19 -0.35 4.41 1.45
N ALA A 20 -1.10 3.31 1.46
CA ALA A 20 -2.17 3.09 2.44
C ALA A 20 -1.65 3.06 3.88
N LYS A 21 -0.53 2.38 4.14
CA LYS A 21 0.07 2.32 5.49
C LYS A 21 0.74 3.62 5.91
N ALA A 22 1.33 4.35 4.98
CA ALA A 22 1.85 5.69 5.23
C ALA A 22 0.71 6.67 5.57
N LEU A 23 -0.42 6.59 4.87
CA LEU A 23 -1.63 7.38 5.18
C LEU A 23 -2.21 7.04 6.56
N GLU A 24 -2.32 5.75 6.90
CA GLU A 24 -2.80 5.31 8.23
C GLU A 24 -1.92 5.80 9.38
N LYS A 25 -0.64 6.11 9.11
CA LYS A 25 0.34 6.65 10.06
C LYS A 25 0.52 8.17 9.94
N ASP A 26 -0.29 8.85 9.12
CA ASP A 26 -0.19 10.29 8.85
C ASP A 26 1.21 10.75 8.37
N LEU A 27 1.95 9.88 7.66
CA LEU A 27 3.30 10.17 7.15
C LEU A 27 3.31 10.92 5.81
N ILE A 28 2.19 10.88 5.08
CA ILE A 28 2.01 11.53 3.77
C ILE A 28 0.65 12.22 3.70
N ASP A 29 0.52 13.19 2.80
CA ASP A 29 -0.78 13.78 2.49
C ASP A 29 -1.62 12.87 1.58
N LYS A 30 -2.83 13.33 1.26
CA LYS A 30 -3.82 12.57 0.50
C LYS A 30 -3.80 12.84 -1.02
N THR A 31 -2.71 13.43 -1.52
CA THR A 31 -2.57 13.78 -2.93
C THR A 31 -2.72 12.53 -3.82
N GLY A 32 -3.50 12.67 -4.89
CA GLY A 32 -3.79 11.58 -5.83
C GLY A 32 -5.03 10.74 -5.50
N LEU A 33 -5.61 10.86 -4.29
CA LEU A 33 -6.84 10.16 -3.92
C LEU A 33 -8.09 10.91 -4.38
N VAL A 34 -8.77 10.39 -5.41
CA VAL A 34 -10.04 10.95 -5.90
C VAL A 34 -11.12 10.95 -4.80
N SER A 35 -11.14 9.93 -3.93
CA SER A 35 -12.08 9.82 -2.81
C SER A 35 -11.97 10.95 -1.79
N GLU A 36 -10.88 11.72 -1.79
CA GLU A 36 -10.64 12.82 -0.86
C GLU A 36 -11.00 14.19 -1.45
N LEU A 37 -11.56 14.23 -2.67
CA LEU A 37 -12.06 15.46 -3.28
C LEU A 37 -13.39 15.89 -2.66
N LYS A 38 -13.71 17.19 -2.75
CA LYS A 38 -14.93 17.82 -2.18
C LYS A 38 -16.25 17.08 -2.47
N PRO A 39 -16.49 16.52 -3.67
CA PRO A 39 -17.71 15.75 -3.95
C PRO A 39 -17.90 14.52 -3.05
N PHE A 40 -16.82 13.97 -2.50
CA PHE A 40 -16.79 12.75 -1.70
C PHE A 40 -16.54 13.02 -0.20
N LYS A 41 -16.69 14.26 0.26
CA LYS A 41 -16.31 14.69 1.63
C LYS A 41 -16.84 13.83 2.80
N ASN A 42 -17.93 13.09 2.60
CA ASN A 42 -18.55 12.24 3.64
C ASN A 42 -18.25 10.74 3.43
N ILE A 43 -17.46 10.35 2.41
CA ILE A 43 -17.21 8.93 2.09
C ILE A 43 -16.50 8.20 3.24
N SER A 44 -15.67 8.92 3.99
CA SER A 44 -14.90 8.39 5.12
C SER A 44 -15.79 7.92 6.29
N GLU A 45 -17.04 8.39 6.37
CA GLU A 45 -18.04 7.91 7.34
C GLU A 45 -18.41 6.43 7.09
N TYR A 46 -18.27 5.96 5.86
CA TYR A 46 -18.62 4.60 5.44
C TYR A 46 -17.39 3.76 5.12
N VAL A 47 -16.39 4.39 4.49
CA VAL A 47 -15.17 3.76 3.99
C VAL A 47 -13.96 4.58 4.44
N PRO A 48 -13.54 4.46 5.71
CA PRO A 48 -12.34 5.15 6.19
C PRO A 48 -11.09 4.64 5.46
N LEU A 49 -10.07 5.49 5.32
CA LEU A 49 -8.75 5.16 4.75
C LEU A 49 -7.94 4.24 5.67
N LYS A 50 -8.46 3.04 5.91
CA LYS A 50 -7.84 1.98 6.70
C LYS A 50 -8.02 0.67 5.99
N PHE A 51 -6.93 -0.01 5.66
CA PHE A 51 -6.90 -1.13 4.74
C PHE A 51 -6.22 -2.36 5.37
N GLU A 52 -6.78 -3.52 5.14
CA GLU A 52 -6.10 -4.80 5.34
C GLU A 52 -5.93 -5.46 3.98
N PHE A 53 -4.73 -5.95 3.70
CA PHE A 53 -4.39 -6.51 2.39
C PHE A 53 -4.14 -8.02 2.46
N GLY A 54 -4.57 -8.70 1.41
CA GLY A 54 -4.19 -10.07 1.07
C GLY A 54 -4.15 -10.21 -0.45
N GLY A 55 -3.84 -11.39 -0.95
CA GLY A 55 -3.79 -11.57 -2.40
C GLY A 55 -3.29 -12.93 -2.85
N HIS A 56 -3.17 -13.06 -4.18
CA HIS A 56 -2.44 -14.14 -4.84
C HIS A 56 -1.34 -13.54 -5.70
N ASP A 57 -0.18 -14.21 -5.74
CA ASP A 57 0.85 -13.97 -6.75
C ASP A 57 1.44 -15.31 -7.23
N ILE A 58 2.03 -15.29 -8.43
CA ILE A 58 2.72 -16.46 -8.99
C ILE A 58 4.24 -16.37 -8.78
N ARG A 59 4.76 -15.20 -8.41
CA ARG A 59 6.18 -15.01 -8.12
C ARG A 59 6.48 -15.50 -6.70
N PRO A 60 7.50 -16.35 -6.51
CA PRO A 60 7.76 -16.99 -5.22
C PRO A 60 8.55 -16.09 -4.27
N LEU A 61 7.99 -14.92 -3.93
CA LEU A 61 8.58 -14.00 -2.97
C LEU A 61 8.00 -14.25 -1.56
N PRO A 62 8.78 -14.09 -0.48
CA PRO A 62 8.32 -14.44 0.86
C PRO A 62 7.18 -13.54 1.36
N THR A 63 7.24 -12.23 1.08
CA THR A 63 6.28 -11.24 1.55
C THR A 63 6.14 -10.07 0.58
N ALA A 64 5.11 -9.25 0.75
CA ALA A 64 4.94 -8.01 -0.01
C ALA A 64 6.08 -7.00 0.24
N TYR A 65 6.75 -7.06 1.40
CA TYR A 65 7.93 -6.23 1.67
C TYR A 65 9.05 -6.52 0.67
N ASP A 66 9.34 -7.80 0.43
CA ASP A 66 10.43 -8.22 -0.45
C ASP A 66 10.16 -7.77 -1.90
N ALA A 67 8.91 -7.93 -2.34
CA ALA A 67 8.46 -7.44 -3.63
C ALA A 67 8.56 -5.91 -3.75
N THR A 68 8.15 -5.18 -2.70
CA THR A 68 8.23 -3.72 -2.68
C THR A 68 9.68 -3.24 -2.74
N LEU A 69 10.58 -3.89 -2.01
CA LEU A 69 12.00 -3.56 -1.99
C LEU A 69 12.63 -3.77 -3.37
N GLU A 70 12.33 -4.89 -4.06
CA GLU A 70 12.76 -5.14 -5.44
C GLU A 70 12.34 -4.00 -6.37
N HIS A 71 11.06 -3.63 -6.36
CA HIS A 71 10.54 -2.53 -7.19
C HIS A 71 11.15 -1.18 -6.80
N TRP A 72 11.35 -0.93 -5.51
CA TRP A 72 11.92 0.31 -5.02
C TRP A 72 13.40 0.46 -5.42
N GLU A 73 14.19 -0.62 -5.37
CA GLU A 73 15.59 -0.61 -5.83
C GLU A 73 15.73 -0.18 -7.30
N MET A 74 14.80 -0.59 -8.15
CA MET A 74 14.82 -0.27 -9.58
C MET A 74 14.27 1.12 -9.92
N ASN A 75 13.36 1.66 -9.10
CA ASN A 75 12.56 2.84 -9.48
C ASN A 75 12.68 4.04 -8.54
N ARG A 76 13.01 3.83 -7.26
CA ARG A 76 13.06 4.89 -6.22
C ARG A 76 11.82 5.80 -6.22
N HIS A 77 10.65 5.22 -6.45
CA HIS A 77 9.40 5.94 -6.76
C HIS A 77 8.69 6.54 -5.54
N PHE A 78 9.31 6.45 -4.36
CA PHE A 78 8.95 7.15 -3.13
C PHE A 78 10.18 7.18 -2.20
N ASP A 79 10.15 8.00 -1.15
CA ASP A 79 11.25 8.11 -0.20
C ASP A 79 11.46 6.83 0.63
N ARG A 80 12.73 6.43 0.81
CA ARG A 80 13.08 5.18 1.50
C ARG A 80 12.48 5.07 2.90
N CYS A 81 12.45 6.19 3.63
CA CYS A 81 11.92 6.22 4.99
C CYS A 81 10.48 5.70 5.07
N LEU A 82 9.65 5.90 4.04
CA LEU A 82 8.28 5.38 4.03
C LEU A 82 8.25 3.86 4.08
N LEU A 83 9.10 3.19 3.31
CA LEU A 83 9.19 1.72 3.35
C LEU A 83 9.77 1.21 4.68
N ASP A 84 10.71 1.95 5.27
CA ASP A 84 11.26 1.60 6.58
C ASP A 84 10.17 1.71 7.66
N GLU A 85 9.34 2.77 7.63
CA GLU A 85 8.25 3.00 8.58
C GLU A 85 7.08 2.01 8.44
N VAL A 86 6.79 1.51 7.23
CA VAL A 86 5.66 0.58 6.98
C VAL A 86 6.10 -0.87 6.75
N GLY A 87 7.38 -1.16 6.94
CA GLY A 87 7.98 -2.43 6.55
C GLY A 87 7.37 -3.63 7.29
N ASP A 88 7.06 -3.47 8.58
CA ASP A 88 6.47 -4.52 9.41
C ASP A 88 5.07 -4.93 8.95
N GLU A 89 4.27 -3.97 8.48
CA GLU A 89 2.94 -4.22 7.93
C GLU A 89 3.05 -5.02 6.63
N LEU A 90 3.97 -4.65 5.74
CA LEU A 90 4.19 -5.34 4.48
C LEU A 90 4.76 -6.76 4.66
N ARG A 91 5.62 -6.98 5.67
CA ARG A 91 6.15 -8.33 6.01
C ARG A 91 5.06 -9.31 6.47
N ARG A 92 3.90 -8.82 6.89
CA ARG A 92 2.76 -9.67 7.28
C ARG A 92 1.90 -10.10 6.09
N VAL A 93 2.02 -9.43 4.95
CA VAL A 93 1.25 -9.75 3.74
C VAL A 93 2.00 -10.81 2.94
N ARG A 94 1.40 -11.99 2.84
CA ARG A 94 1.88 -13.13 2.04
C ARG A 94 0.81 -13.51 1.02
N ALA A 95 1.21 -13.75 -0.22
CA ALA A 95 0.35 -13.99 -1.37
C ALA A 95 0.93 -15.06 -2.31
#